data_AF-A0AAV5TKY0-F1
#
_entry.id   AF-A0AAV5TKY0-F1
#
_cell.length_a   1.000
_cell.length_b   1.000
_cell.length_c   1.000
_cell.angle_alpha   90.00
_cell.angle_beta   90.00
_cell.angle_gamma   90.00
#
_symmetry.space_group_name_H-M   'P 1'
#
loop_
_entity.id
_entity.type
_entity.pdbx_description
1 polymer ?
#
loop_
_entity_poly.entity_id
_entity_poly.type
_entity_poly.pdbx_seq_one_letter_code
_entity_poly.pdbx_strand_id
1 'polypeptide(L)'
;FSADDLYFSYYKDIAVWGYGATACNDFYSFYIDFVLSVSIMCCILLLDAISVLTLRKALDLSKSSDTLKRQRKVEIGFFVQSLCQMVPYILAYVSFDILSRFANTDWMLFGTTT
;
A
#
# COMPACT_ATOMS: atom_id res chain seq x y z
N PHE A 1 -1.55 11.35 26.58
CA PHE A 1 -1.41 9.95 26.15
C PHE A 1 -0.23 9.36 26.89
N SER A 2 -0.47 8.45 27.84
CA SER A 2 0.62 7.72 28.50
C SER A 2 1.13 6.62 27.57
N ALA A 3 2.42 6.32 27.61
CA ALA A 3 3.02 5.26 26.80
C ALA A 3 2.42 3.87 27.11
N ASP A 4 1.85 3.70 28.30
CA ASP A 4 1.23 2.44 28.75
C ASP A 4 -0.09 2.11 28.03
N ASP A 5 -0.70 3.08 27.32
CA ASP A 5 -1.93 2.88 26.54
C ASP A 5 -1.67 2.39 25.10
N LEU A 6 -0.39 2.32 24.68
CA LEU A 6 0.02 1.89 23.34
C LEU A 6 0.63 0.49 23.42
N TYR A 7 -0.16 -0.52 23.06
CA TYR A 7 0.29 -1.90 23.10
C TYR A 7 -0.16 -2.68 21.87
N PHE A 8 0.70 -3.60 21.44
CA PHE A 8 0.50 -4.48 20.30
C PHE A 8 0.20 -5.88 20.82
N SER A 9 -1.02 -6.36 20.58
CA SER A 9 -1.51 -7.65 21.09
C SER A 9 -1.71 -8.64 19.96
N TYR A 10 -1.49 -9.92 20.28
CA TYR A 10 -1.85 -11.01 19.40
C TYR A 10 -3.30 -11.43 19.67
N TYR A 11 -4.17 -11.20 18.71
CA TYR A 11 -5.55 -11.66 18.73
C TYR A 11 -5.58 -13.10 18.20
N LYS A 12 -5.75 -14.05 19.13
CA LYS A 12 -5.75 -15.49 18.81
C LYS A 12 -6.92 -15.89 17.90
N ASP A 13 -8.07 -15.25 18.05
CA ASP A 13 -9.30 -15.59 17.32
C ASP A 13 -9.17 -15.35 15.81
N ILE A 14 -8.39 -14.33 15.42
CA ILE A 14 -8.11 -13.97 14.04
C ILE A 14 -6.66 -14.29 13.62
N ALA A 15 -5.89 -14.94 14.50
CA ALA A 15 -4.48 -15.28 14.33
C ALA A 15 -3.59 -14.10 13.90
N VAL A 16 -3.87 -12.91 14.43
CA VAL A 16 -3.36 -11.63 13.90
C VAL A 16 -2.77 -10.77 14.99
N TRP A 17 -1.65 -10.12 14.66
CA TRP A 17 -1.08 -9.08 15.50
C TRP A 17 -1.72 -7.73 15.17
N GLY A 18 -2.22 -7.03 16.17
CA GLY A 18 -2.88 -5.75 15.98
C GLY A 18 -2.78 -4.86 17.20
N TYR A 19 -3.12 -3.60 17.00
CA TYR A 19 -3.22 -2.64 18.09
C TYR A 19 -4.39 -2.99 19.02
N GLY A 20 -4.19 -2.85 20.33
CA GLY A 20 -5.24 -2.94 21.35
C GLY A 20 -6.32 -1.86 21.21
N ALA A 21 -7.54 -2.12 21.68
CA ALA A 21 -8.68 -1.20 21.61
C ALA A 21 -8.57 -0.03 22.62
N THR A 22 -7.63 0.88 22.38
CA THR A 22 -7.47 2.13 23.14
C THR A 22 -7.44 3.32 22.18
N ALA A 23 -7.92 4.49 22.63
CA ALA A 23 -7.95 5.69 21.79
C ALA A 23 -6.55 6.13 21.28
N CYS A 24 -5.47 5.80 22.01
CA CYS A 24 -4.10 6.06 21.59
C CYS A 24 -3.69 5.17 20.40
N ASN A 25 -4.07 3.90 20.46
CA ASN A 25 -3.77 2.91 19.43
C ASN A 25 -4.55 3.19 18.15
N ASP A 26 -5.80 3.60 18.24
CA ASP A 26 -6.61 4.00 17.07
C ASP A 26 -5.98 5.19 16.34
N PHE A 27 -5.50 6.19 17.10
CA PHE A 27 -4.77 7.31 16.53
C PHE A 27 -3.48 6.85 15.84
N TYR A 28 -2.69 5.99 16.49
CA TYR A 28 -1.43 5.52 15.93
C TYR A 28 -1.63 4.67 14.67
N SER A 29 -2.54 3.69 14.71
CA SER A 29 -2.86 2.83 13.58
C SER A 29 -3.34 3.63 12.37
N PHE A 30 -4.20 4.63 12.58
CA PHE A 30 -4.69 5.44 11.47
C PHE A 30 -3.63 6.42 10.93
N TYR A 31 -2.97 7.20 11.79
CA TYR A 31 -2.08 8.26 11.31
C TYR A 31 -0.69 7.77 10.93
N ILE A 32 -0.10 6.86 11.71
CA ILE A 32 1.27 6.38 11.49
C ILE A 32 1.28 5.20 10.54
N ASP A 33 0.31 4.30 10.64
CA ASP A 33 0.34 3.06 9.88
C ASP A 33 -0.40 3.21 8.54
N PHE A 34 -1.59 3.81 8.53
CA PHE A 34 -2.36 4.02 7.31
C PHE A 34 -1.96 5.31 6.56
N VAL A 35 -2.07 6.49 7.18
CA VAL A 35 -1.84 7.77 6.49
C VAL A 35 -0.40 7.94 6.03
N LEU A 36 0.60 7.57 6.86
CA LEU A 36 2.01 7.62 6.46
C LEU A 36 2.27 6.70 5.27
N SER A 37 1.79 5.46 5.31
CA SER A 37 1.99 4.48 4.24
C SER A 37 1.36 4.95 2.93
N VAL A 38 0.12 5.44 2.97
CA VAL A 38 -0.57 6.02 1.81
C VAL A 38 0.18 7.24 1.28
N SER A 39 0.65 8.12 2.17
CA SER A 39 1.44 9.31 1.81
C SER A 39 2.73 8.93 1.07
N ILE A 40 3.49 7.97 1.61
CA ILE A 40 4.72 7.47 0.97
C ILE A 40 4.42 6.87 -0.40
N MET A 41 3.34 6.09 -0.54
CA MET A 41 2.96 5.53 -1.83
C MET A 41 2.55 6.60 -2.84
N CYS A 42 1.81 7.62 -2.43
CA CYS A 42 1.51 8.79 -3.27
C CYS A 42 2.79 9.49 -3.73
N CYS A 43 3.77 9.69 -2.84
CA CYS A 43 5.06 10.27 -3.19
C CYS A 43 5.81 9.43 -4.25
N ILE A 44 5.84 8.11 -4.10
CA ILE A 44 6.47 7.19 -5.06
C ILE A 44 5.78 7.30 -6.43
N LEU A 45 4.45 7.28 -6.47
CA LEU A 45 3.69 7.43 -7.73
C LEU A 45 3.95 8.76 -8.41
N LEU A 46 4.09 9.85 -7.65
CA LEU A 46 4.44 11.17 -8.19
C LEU A 46 5.85 11.17 -8.77
N LEU A 47 6.84 10.58 -8.08
CA LEU A 47 8.21 10.48 -8.57
C LEU A 47 8.29 9.64 -9.85
N ASP A 48 7.58 8.52 -9.90
CA ASP A 48 7.49 7.69 -11.10
C ASP A 48 6.84 8.45 -12.27
N ALA A 49 5.74 9.19 -12.01
CA ALA A 49 5.09 10.01 -13.03
C ALA A 49 6.00 11.13 -13.55
N ILE A 50 6.74 11.81 -12.68
CA ILE A 50 7.73 12.83 -13.07
C ILE A 50 8.84 12.21 -13.91
N SER A 51 9.33 11.02 -13.53
CA SER A 51 10.37 10.30 -14.28
C SER A 51 9.89 9.97 -15.70
N VAL A 52 8.68 9.43 -15.83
CA VAL A 52 8.07 9.13 -17.14
C VAL A 52 7.84 10.39 -17.97
N LEU A 53 7.37 11.49 -17.37
CA LEU A 53 7.15 12.76 -18.07
C LEU A 53 8.48 13.39 -18.54
N THR A 54 9.52 13.33 -17.71
CA THR A 54 10.85 13.83 -18.03
C THR A 54 11.46 13.03 -19.17
N LEU A 55 11.34 11.70 -19.14
CA LEU A 55 11.76 10.85 -20.25
C LEU A 55 10.99 11.19 -21.54
N ARG A 56 9.67 11.38 -21.46
CA ARG A 56 8.84 11.77 -22.62
C ARG A 56 9.31 13.09 -23.23
N LYS A 57 9.60 14.10 -22.41
CA LYS A 57 10.12 15.40 -22.88
C LYS A 57 11.51 15.28 -23.52
N ALA A 58 12.41 14.50 -22.92
CA ALA A 58 13.74 14.25 -23.49
C ALA A 58 13.66 13.55 -24.86
N LEU A 59 12.66 12.68 -25.05
CA LEU A 59 12.38 11.98 -26.30
C LEU A 59 11.77 12.87 -27.38
N ASP A 60 10.86 13.78 -27.02
CA ASP A 60 10.28 14.71 -27.99
C ASP A 60 11.35 15.64 -28.58
N LEU A 61 12.37 15.95 -27.77
CA LEU A 61 13.61 16.60 -28.21
C LEU A 61 14.51 15.67 -29.05
N SER A 62 14.54 14.38 -28.71
CA SER A 62 15.35 13.33 -29.34
C SER A 62 14.53 12.46 -30.31
N LYS A 63 14.04 13.07 -31.39
CA LYS A 63 13.08 12.50 -32.35
C LYS A 63 13.51 11.20 -33.08
N SER A 64 14.68 10.63 -32.81
CA SER A 64 15.32 9.63 -33.69
C SER A 64 16.07 8.47 -33.01
N SER A 65 15.89 8.20 -31.71
CA SER A 65 16.61 7.09 -31.05
C SER A 65 15.70 5.88 -30.76
N ASP A 66 15.92 4.77 -31.46
CA ASP A 66 15.25 3.49 -31.17
C ASP A 66 15.66 2.90 -29.81
N THR A 67 16.84 3.28 -29.31
CA THR A 67 17.33 2.95 -27.96
C THR A 67 16.42 3.52 -26.87
N LEU A 68 15.94 4.75 -27.03
CA LEU A 68 15.03 5.39 -26.07
C LEU A 68 13.62 4.77 -26.09
N LYS A 69 13.13 4.30 -27.26
CA LYS A 69 11.84 3.57 -27.35
C LYS A 69 11.88 2.26 -26.55
N ARG A 70 13.02 1.55 -26.57
CA ARG A 70 13.22 0.34 -25.77
C ARG A 70 13.25 0.66 -24.28
N GLN A 71 13.93 1.73 -23.87
CA GLN A 71 13.93 2.19 -22.47
C GLN A 71 12.52 2.52 -21.96
N ARG A 72 11.66 3.14 -22.78
CA ARG A 72 10.25 3.40 -22.43
C ARG A 72 9.47 2.13 -22.06
N LYS A 73 9.64 1.04 -22.80
CA LYS A 73 8.94 -0.22 -22.50
C LYS A 73 9.38 -0.80 -21.15
N VAL A 74 10.66 -0.65 -20.83
CA VAL A 74 11.23 -1.09 -19.56
C VAL A 74 10.72 -0.21 -18.42
N GLU A 75 10.72 1.12 -18.57
CA GLU A 75 10.23 2.04 -17.53
C GLU A 75 8.72 1.91 -17.29
N ILE A 76 7.91 1.80 -18.34
CA ILE A 76 6.47 1.50 -18.19
C ILE A 76 6.28 0.14 -17.52
N GLY A 77 7.13 -0.84 -17.85
CA GLY A 77 7.14 -2.15 -17.18
C GLY A 77 7.42 -2.03 -15.69
N PHE A 78 8.42 -1.26 -15.28
CA PHE A 78 8.72 -1.00 -13.87
C PHE A 78 7.60 -0.25 -13.15
N PHE A 79 6.97 0.74 -13.79
CA PHE A 79 5.82 1.45 -13.24
C PHE A 79 4.62 0.52 -13.03
N VAL A 80 4.29 -0.30 -14.04
CA VAL A 80 3.22 -1.31 -13.93
C VAL A 80 3.56 -2.34 -12.87
N GLN A 81 4.81 -2.77 -12.76
CA GLN A 81 5.27 -3.67 -11.70
C GLN A 81 5.09 -3.05 -10.32
N SER A 82 5.50 -1.78 -10.14
CA SER A 82 5.33 -1.03 -8.89
C SER A 82 3.86 -0.93 -8.49
N LEU A 83 2.98 -0.59 -9.44
CA LEU A 83 1.53 -0.58 -9.22
C LEU A 83 0.99 -1.96 -8.87
N CYS A 84 1.36 -2.98 -9.63
CA CYS A 84 0.94 -4.37 -9.39
C CYS A 84 1.45 -4.92 -8.06
N GLN A 85 2.54 -4.38 -7.50
CA GLN A 85 3.03 -4.74 -6.17
C GLN A 85 2.31 -3.95 -5.07
N MET A 86 2.03 -2.66 -5.30
CA MET A 86 1.37 -1.81 -4.30
C MET A 86 -0.12 -2.14 -4.13
N VAL A 87 -0.85 -2.40 -5.21
CA VAL A 87 -2.28 -2.72 -5.17
C VAL A 87 -2.60 -3.90 -4.25
N PRO A 88 -1.96 -5.08 -4.38
CA PRO A 88 -2.21 -6.20 -3.47
C PRO A 88 -1.70 -5.91 -2.06
N TYR A 89 -0.69 -5.06 -1.88
CA TYR A 89 -0.24 -4.66 -0.53
C TYR A 89 -1.29 -3.82 0.19
N ILE A 90 -1.85 -2.82 -0.49
CA ILE A 90 -2.95 -1.99 0.02
C ILE A 90 -4.20 -2.86 0.20
N LEU A 91 -4.52 -3.73 -0.76
CA LEU A 91 -5.67 -4.63 -0.68
C LEU A 91 -5.52 -5.59 0.50
N ALA A 92 -4.34 -6.16 0.73
CA ALA A 92 -4.08 -7.02 1.88
C ALA A 92 -4.22 -6.24 3.19
N TYR A 93 -3.71 -5.01 3.26
CA TYR A 93 -3.81 -4.16 4.45
C TYR A 93 -5.26 -3.73 4.74
N VAL A 94 -6.00 -3.31 3.72
CA VAL A 94 -7.42 -2.94 3.82
C VAL A 94 -8.27 -4.18 4.12
N SER A 95 -7.98 -5.31 3.49
CA SER A 95 -8.64 -6.58 3.80
C SER A 95 -8.35 -6.96 5.25
N PHE A 96 -7.12 -6.81 5.74
CA PHE A 96 -6.82 -7.09 7.13
C PHE A 96 -7.57 -6.19 8.10
N ASP A 97 -7.65 -4.89 7.84
CA ASP A 97 -8.39 -3.95 8.69
C ASP A 97 -9.90 -4.22 8.65
N ILE A 98 -10.47 -4.46 7.46
CA ILE A 98 -11.90 -4.75 7.28
C ILE A 98 -12.25 -6.14 7.82
N LEU A 99 -11.46 -7.18 7.52
CA LEU A 99 -11.66 -8.55 8.01
C LEU A 99 -11.48 -8.60 9.53
N SER A 100 -10.53 -7.87 10.11
CA SER A 100 -10.39 -7.72 11.56
C SER A 100 -11.64 -7.10 12.20
N ARG A 101 -12.26 -6.10 11.54
CA ARG A 101 -13.53 -5.51 11.98
C ARG A 101 -14.74 -6.43 11.74
N PHE A 102 -14.74 -7.24 10.68
CA PHE A 102 -15.85 -8.12 10.29
C PHE A 102 -15.82 -9.51 10.94
N ALA A 103 -14.68 -9.94 11.47
CA ALA A 103 -14.48 -11.23 12.15
C ALA A 103 -15.32 -11.40 13.44
N ASN A 104 -16.14 -10.42 13.82
CA ASN A 104 -17.21 -10.60 14.81
C ASN A 104 -18.49 -11.25 14.23
N THR A 105 -18.54 -11.56 12.93
CA THR A 105 -19.74 -12.13 12.30
C THR A 105 -19.38 -13.40 11.55
N ASP A 106 -20.05 -14.50 11.88
CA ASP A 106 -19.85 -15.90 11.45
C ASP A 106 -19.78 -16.18 9.92
N TRP A 107 -19.87 -15.15 9.08
CA TRP A 107 -19.99 -15.24 7.62
C TRP A 107 -18.64 -15.31 6.89
N MET A 108 -17.53 -15.00 7.55
CA MET A 108 -16.21 -14.96 6.92
C MET A 108 -15.56 -16.33 6.76
N LEU A 109 -15.91 -17.31 7.62
CA LEU A 109 -15.38 -18.68 7.59
C LEU A 109 -15.79 -19.43 6.31
N PHE A 110 -16.89 -19.02 5.69
CA PHE A 110 -17.37 -19.64 4.45
C PHE A 110 -16.60 -19.16 3.20
N GLY A 111 -16.02 -17.96 3.23
CA GLY A 111 -15.32 -17.38 2.07
C GLY A 111 -13.85 -17.79 1.93
N THR A 112 -13.22 -18.22 3.03
CA THR A 112 -11.80 -18.60 3.06
C THR A 112 -11.54 -20.10 3.02
N THR A 113 -12.61 -20.92 3.04
CA THR A 113 -12.52 -22.40 3.03
C THR A 113 -12.95 -23.01 1.68
N THR A 114 -13.01 -22.22 0.60
CA THR A 114 -13.13 -22.73 -0.78
C THR A 114 -11.93 -22.32 -1.60
#